data_AF-A0AAW6HSK8-F1
#
_entry.id   AF-A0AAW6HSK8-F1
#
_cell.length_a   1.000
_cell.length_b   1.000
_cell.length_c   1.000
_cell.angle_alpha   90.00
_cell.angle_beta   90.00
_cell.angle_gamma   90.00
#
_symmetry.space_group_name_H-M   'P 1'
#
loop_
_entity.id
_entity.type
_entity.pdbx_description
1 polymer ?
#
loop_
_entity_poly.entity_id
_entity_poly.type
_entity_poly.pdbx_seq_one_letter_code
_entity_poly.pdbx_strand_id
1 'polypeptide(L)'
;MTLSAIQNLSSIRKSRSKREVQRSDSRGAKLKRLEDSIATLDPRQNKAVLETVEGVQRIRGLAGSGKTIVLALKAAYLHTRYPDWRIAVTFNTRSLKAQFRRLITRFCIERSGEEPDWTKIRIINAWGAPGGAARDGLYYEYCCTTGATFFDFRNASSTFGGDEKAFDGACRNALQHAANAADLYDVILLDEAQDLPPNFLKLCYAMLTPEKRLVYAYDELQNLSGTSLPPPEEIFGKDETGKPLVTFGDDDRRDLILQKCYRNSRPVLVSAHSLGFGMYRNVPQNARTGLVQMFDDPMLWEEIGYTVKHGQLAKGQPVALELIPESSPIFLEIHSDIDDIVEFIKFDNESQQNVWLVQQI
;
A
#
# COMPACT_ATOMS: atom_id res chain seq x y z
N MET A 1 14.79 1.69 26.08
CA MET A 1 15.47 2.35 24.94
C MET A 1 14.71 2.22 23.61
N THR A 2 13.37 2.19 23.58
CA THR A 2 12.63 1.55 22.45
C THR A 2 11.77 2.46 21.56
N LEU A 3 11.50 3.71 21.95
CA LEU A 3 10.64 4.64 21.18
C LEU A 3 11.42 5.60 20.26
N SER A 4 12.57 6.12 20.71
CA SER A 4 13.35 7.10 19.92
C SER A 4 13.92 6.50 18.62
N ALA A 5 14.21 5.20 18.62
CA ALA A 5 14.70 4.48 17.44
C ALA A 5 13.62 4.26 16.37
N ILE A 6 12.32 4.23 16.74
CA ILE A 6 11.21 4.15 15.76
C ILE A 6 10.94 5.54 15.18
N GLN A 7 11.01 6.57 16.02
CA GLN A 7 10.66 7.94 15.65
C GLN A 7 11.66 8.59 14.69
N ASN A 8 12.95 8.25 14.78
CA ASN A 8 13.99 8.84 13.94
C ASN A 8 14.26 8.03 12.67
N LEU A 9 13.67 8.46 11.56
CA LEU A 9 13.97 7.96 10.21
C LEU A 9 15.20 8.64 9.57
N SER A 10 15.89 9.52 10.30
CA SER A 10 16.91 10.43 9.77
C SER A 10 18.11 9.73 9.10
N SER A 11 18.41 8.49 9.47
CA SER A 11 19.45 7.66 8.83
C SER A 11 18.97 6.96 7.54
N ILE A 12 17.66 6.86 7.32
CA ILE A 12 17.04 6.15 6.19
C ILE A 12 17.24 6.91 4.88
N ARG A 13 17.35 8.22 4.93
CA ARG A 13 17.59 9.06 3.74
C ARG A 13 19.00 9.60 3.61
N LYS A 14 19.90 9.30 4.56
CA LYS A 14 21.34 9.55 4.37
C LYS A 14 21.85 8.66 3.23
N SER A 15 21.83 9.23 2.02
CA SER A 15 22.57 8.75 0.86
C SER A 15 24.03 8.51 1.26
N ARG A 16 24.63 7.41 0.77
CA ARG A 16 26.07 7.13 0.94
C ARG A 16 26.94 8.25 0.37
N SER A 17 26.43 9.07 -0.57
CA SER A 17 27.05 10.33 -0.98
C SER A 17 26.24 11.53 -0.47
N LYS A 18 26.87 12.42 0.30
CA LYS A 18 26.28 13.73 0.56
C LYS A 18 26.17 14.45 -0.77
N ARG A 19 24.95 14.80 -1.22
CA ARG A 19 24.78 15.74 -2.33
C ARG A 19 25.41 17.07 -1.90
N GLU A 20 26.50 17.46 -2.54
CA GLU A 20 27.07 18.79 -2.42
C GLU A 20 26.19 19.76 -3.19
N VAL A 21 25.62 20.73 -2.47
CA VAL A 21 24.77 21.74 -3.07
C VAL A 21 25.67 22.85 -3.57
N GLN A 22 25.84 22.95 -4.88
CA GLN A 22 26.60 24.04 -5.51
C GLN A 22 25.73 25.30 -5.72
N ARG A 23 24.45 25.11 -6.02
CA ARG A 23 23.46 26.19 -6.23
C ARG A 23 22.25 25.99 -5.31
N SER A 24 22.00 26.94 -4.42
CA SER A 24 20.97 26.85 -3.37
C SER A 24 19.53 26.88 -3.87
N ASP A 25 19.31 27.44 -5.05
CA ASP A 25 18.03 27.57 -5.76
C ASP A 25 17.73 26.39 -6.70
N SER A 26 18.73 25.53 -6.97
CA SER A 26 18.56 24.36 -7.84
C SER A 26 17.50 23.37 -7.33
N ARG A 27 16.86 22.63 -8.25
CA ARG A 27 15.95 21.52 -7.92
C ARG A 27 16.60 20.50 -6.97
N GLY A 28 17.90 20.22 -7.13
CA GLY A 28 18.66 19.34 -6.24
C GLY A 28 18.80 19.87 -4.81
N ALA A 29 18.98 21.20 -4.64
CA ALA A 29 19.03 21.84 -3.33
C ALA A 29 17.66 21.88 -2.64
N LYS A 30 16.60 22.16 -3.41
CA LYS A 30 15.21 22.08 -2.93
C LYS A 30 14.90 20.66 -2.44
N LEU A 31 15.22 19.63 -3.25
CA LEU A 31 15.02 18.23 -2.88
C LEU A 31 15.77 17.83 -1.60
N LYS A 32 17.02 18.27 -1.44
CA LYS A 32 17.78 18.00 -0.21
C LYS A 32 17.09 18.60 1.04
N ARG A 33 16.62 19.85 0.95
CA ARG A 33 15.87 20.50 2.05
C ARG A 33 14.57 19.76 2.40
N LEU A 34 13.87 19.25 1.38
CA LEU A 34 12.69 18.40 1.57
C LEU A 34 13.05 17.08 2.27
N GLU A 35 14.12 16.41 1.83
CA GLU A 35 14.60 15.17 2.44
C GLU A 35 14.95 15.36 3.93
N ASP A 36 15.60 16.47 4.28
CA ASP A 36 15.95 16.81 5.67
C ASP A 36 14.70 17.10 6.54
N SER A 37 13.61 17.57 5.93
CA SER A 37 12.36 17.93 6.63
C SER A 37 11.46 16.72 6.96
N ILE A 38 11.68 15.56 6.32
CA ILE A 38 10.86 14.34 6.46
C ILE A 38 11.53 13.32 7.42
N ALA A 39 12.38 13.78 8.34
CA ALA A 39 13.28 12.92 9.11
C ALA A 39 12.62 12.04 10.19
N THR A 40 11.31 12.14 10.43
CA THR A 40 10.61 11.44 11.52
C THR A 40 9.26 10.86 11.09
N LEU A 41 8.91 9.68 11.59
CA LEU A 41 7.56 9.13 11.45
C LEU A 41 6.55 9.98 12.21
N ASP A 42 5.36 10.17 11.64
CA ASP A 42 4.27 10.76 12.39
C ASP A 42 3.66 9.79 13.42
N PRO A 43 2.87 10.30 14.40
CA PRO A 43 2.28 9.47 15.43
C PRO A 43 1.41 8.32 14.91
N ARG A 44 0.69 8.48 13.78
CA ARG A 44 -0.16 7.41 13.23
C ARG A 44 0.66 6.32 12.57
N GLN A 45 1.71 6.68 11.83
CA GLN A 45 2.66 5.70 11.31
C GLN A 45 3.35 4.92 12.44
N ASN A 46 3.74 5.61 13.53
CA ASN A 46 4.28 4.95 14.72
C ASN A 46 3.27 3.99 15.37
N LYS A 47 2.00 4.42 15.52
CA LYS A 47 0.90 3.59 16.01
C LYS A 47 0.76 2.31 15.18
N ALA A 48 0.75 2.45 13.85
CA ALA A 48 0.65 1.32 12.91
C ALA A 48 1.82 0.32 13.01
N VAL A 49 3.03 0.79 13.30
CA VAL A 49 4.19 -0.09 13.51
C VAL A 49 4.08 -0.83 14.85
N LEU A 50 3.71 -0.14 15.92
CA LEU A 50 3.75 -0.66 17.29
C LEU A 50 2.57 -1.58 17.62
N GLU A 51 1.38 -1.27 17.10
CA GLU A 51 0.17 -2.00 17.43
C GLU A 51 0.15 -3.36 16.76
N THR A 52 0.36 -4.39 17.56
CA THR A 52 0.20 -5.78 17.15
C THR A 52 -1.16 -6.24 17.66
N VAL A 53 -2.07 -6.55 16.73
CA VAL A 53 -3.39 -7.10 17.06
C VAL A 53 -3.40 -8.59 16.78
N GLU A 54 -4.18 -9.34 17.56
CA GLU A 54 -4.57 -10.70 17.18
C GLU A 54 -5.73 -10.60 16.19
N GLY A 55 -5.65 -11.34 15.09
CA GLY A 55 -6.52 -11.22 13.94
C GLY A 55 -6.02 -10.20 12.91
N VAL A 56 -6.94 -9.74 12.08
CA VAL A 56 -6.62 -8.92 10.91
C VAL A 56 -6.52 -7.44 11.25
N GLN A 57 -5.55 -6.76 10.63
CA GLN A 57 -5.34 -5.32 10.63
C GLN A 57 -5.23 -4.78 9.21
N ARG A 58 -5.84 -3.62 8.99
CA ARG A 58 -5.84 -2.86 7.76
C ARG A 58 -5.09 -1.55 7.95
N ILE A 59 -4.21 -1.23 7.01
CA ILE A 59 -3.48 0.04 6.96
C ILE A 59 -3.77 0.72 5.63
N ARG A 60 -4.58 1.79 5.64
CA ARG A 60 -4.98 2.50 4.42
C ARG A 60 -4.49 3.93 4.41
N GLY A 61 -4.39 4.50 3.22
CA GLY A 61 -3.99 5.90 3.03
C GLY A 61 -3.58 6.18 1.59
N LEU A 62 -3.47 7.45 1.26
CA LEU A 62 -3.18 7.91 -0.10
C LEU A 62 -1.80 7.46 -0.62
N ALA A 63 -1.62 7.59 -1.92
CA ALA A 63 -0.35 7.35 -2.58
C ALA A 63 0.73 8.25 -1.95
N GLY A 64 1.83 7.65 -1.48
CA GLY A 64 2.90 8.40 -0.82
C GLY A 64 2.71 8.67 0.67
N SER A 65 1.70 8.07 1.31
CA SER A 65 1.51 8.11 2.78
C SER A 65 2.48 7.25 3.60
N GLY A 66 3.28 6.41 2.92
CA GLY A 66 4.34 5.62 3.57
C GLY A 66 3.95 4.20 3.96
N LYS A 67 2.83 3.65 3.45
CA LYS A 67 2.36 2.26 3.67
C LYS A 67 3.49 1.21 3.63
N THR A 68 4.24 1.15 2.53
CA THR A 68 5.39 0.24 2.37
C THR A 68 6.47 0.43 3.45
N ILE A 69 6.76 1.67 3.85
CA ILE A 69 7.74 1.97 4.91
C ILE A 69 7.21 1.48 6.26
N VAL A 70 5.93 1.71 6.56
CA VAL A 70 5.26 1.24 7.77
C VAL A 70 5.30 -0.29 7.86
N LEU A 71 4.98 -0.99 6.77
CA LEU A 71 5.05 -2.46 6.74
C LEU A 71 6.48 -2.99 6.94
N ALA A 72 7.48 -2.36 6.31
CA ALA A 72 8.88 -2.75 6.50
C ALA A 72 9.36 -2.49 7.93
N LEU A 73 9.00 -1.36 8.54
CA LEU A 73 9.28 -1.07 9.95
C LEU A 73 8.60 -2.07 10.87
N LYS A 74 7.35 -2.43 10.57
CA LYS A 74 6.60 -3.42 11.33
C LYS A 74 7.25 -4.81 11.27
N ALA A 75 7.69 -5.25 10.09
CA ALA A 75 8.43 -6.50 9.94
C ALA A 75 9.69 -6.52 10.81
N ALA A 76 10.50 -5.45 10.74
CA ALA A 76 11.72 -5.31 11.54
C ALA A 76 11.43 -5.25 13.05
N TYR A 77 10.38 -4.50 13.44
CA TYR A 77 9.94 -4.39 14.83
C TYR A 77 9.52 -5.75 15.40
N LEU A 78 8.66 -6.47 14.67
CA LEU A 78 8.15 -7.78 15.08
C LEU A 78 9.27 -8.80 15.16
N HIS A 79 10.18 -8.84 14.18
CA HIS A 79 11.32 -9.75 14.22
C HIS A 79 12.25 -9.47 15.40
N THR A 80 12.52 -8.20 15.70
CA THR A 80 13.37 -7.83 16.85
C THR A 80 12.71 -8.19 18.18
N ARG A 81 11.38 -8.07 18.26
CA ARG A 81 10.62 -8.33 19.49
C ARG A 81 10.29 -9.81 19.70
N TYR A 82 10.10 -10.54 18.61
CA TYR A 82 9.75 -11.96 18.59
C TYR A 82 10.69 -12.68 17.60
N PRO A 83 11.95 -12.95 18.01
CA PRO A 83 12.97 -13.52 17.12
C PRO A 83 12.58 -14.87 16.51
N ASP A 84 11.74 -15.63 17.22
CA ASP A 84 11.32 -16.96 16.78
C ASP A 84 10.20 -16.96 15.74
N TRP A 85 9.46 -15.86 15.61
CA TRP A 85 8.31 -15.76 14.73
C TRP A 85 8.70 -15.87 13.26
N ARG A 86 7.91 -16.62 12.50
CA ARG A 86 7.98 -16.70 11.04
C ARG A 86 7.11 -15.60 10.46
N ILE A 87 7.75 -14.62 9.82
CA ILE A 87 7.10 -13.42 9.28
C ILE A 87 7.18 -13.48 7.75
N ALA A 88 6.04 -13.45 7.07
CA ALA A 88 5.98 -13.28 5.63
C ALA A 88 5.69 -11.82 5.25
N VAL A 89 6.39 -11.29 4.25
CA VAL A 89 6.10 -10.01 3.60
C VAL A 89 5.86 -10.28 2.13
N THR A 90 4.66 -9.96 1.66
CA THR A 90 4.20 -10.28 0.31
C THR A 90 3.52 -9.10 -0.37
N PHE A 91 3.49 -9.15 -1.69
CA PHE A 91 3.07 -8.09 -2.59
C PHE A 91 2.86 -8.66 -3.99
N ASN A 92 2.18 -7.91 -4.85
CA ASN A 92 1.94 -8.34 -6.23
C ASN A 92 3.18 -8.13 -7.15
N THR A 93 3.90 -7.03 -7.00
CA THR A 93 4.91 -6.60 -8.00
C THR A 93 6.34 -7.05 -7.68
N ARG A 94 7.11 -7.47 -8.70
CA ARG A 94 8.50 -7.96 -8.51
C ARG A 94 9.47 -6.89 -7.98
N SER A 95 9.21 -5.61 -8.25
CA SER A 95 10.09 -4.48 -7.89
C SER A 95 10.17 -4.24 -6.38
N LEU A 96 9.13 -4.60 -5.62
CA LEU A 96 9.07 -4.34 -4.17
C LEU A 96 9.99 -5.24 -3.35
N LYS A 97 10.38 -6.42 -3.84
CA LYS A 97 11.21 -7.39 -3.10
C LYS A 97 12.54 -6.80 -2.62
N ALA A 98 13.27 -6.16 -3.54
CA ALA A 98 14.57 -5.54 -3.22
C ALA A 98 14.41 -4.34 -2.29
N GLN A 99 13.33 -3.57 -2.46
CA GLN A 99 13.02 -2.43 -1.61
C GLN A 99 12.72 -2.88 -0.18
N PHE A 100 11.84 -3.86 0.03
CA PHE A 100 11.56 -4.43 1.35
C PHE A 100 12.81 -4.97 2.00
N ARG A 101 13.64 -5.73 1.26
CA ARG A 101 14.88 -6.29 1.78
C ARG A 101 15.79 -5.19 2.31
N ARG A 102 16.02 -4.15 1.51
CA ARG A 102 16.85 -2.99 1.91
C ARG A 102 16.29 -2.27 3.13
N LEU A 103 14.99 -2.00 3.17
CA LEU A 103 14.34 -1.29 4.27
C LEU A 103 14.41 -2.09 5.57
N ILE A 104 13.98 -3.36 5.54
CA ILE A 104 13.97 -4.24 6.71
C ILE A 104 15.39 -4.44 7.25
N THR A 105 16.38 -4.68 6.38
CA THR A 105 17.80 -4.80 6.78
C THR A 105 18.24 -3.59 7.59
N ARG A 106 18.00 -2.40 7.03
CA ARG A 106 18.40 -1.15 7.67
C ARG A 106 17.70 -0.97 9.01
N PHE A 107 16.39 -1.21 9.08
CA PHE A 107 15.61 -1.00 10.31
C PHE A 107 16.00 -1.98 11.42
N CYS A 108 16.33 -3.22 11.08
CA CYS A 108 16.88 -4.17 12.05
C CYS A 108 18.24 -3.68 12.58
N ILE A 109 19.19 -3.33 11.70
CA ILE A 109 20.52 -2.84 12.12
C ILE A 109 20.40 -1.58 12.99
N GLU A 110 19.55 -0.64 12.61
CA GLU A 110 19.35 0.60 13.38
C GLU A 110 18.74 0.34 14.77
N ARG A 111 17.98 -0.75 14.93
CA ARG A 111 17.23 -1.05 16.15
C ARG A 111 17.93 -2.03 17.08
N SER A 112 18.51 -3.11 16.55
CA SER A 112 19.19 -4.15 17.32
C SER A 112 20.71 -4.10 17.20
N GLY A 113 21.25 -3.38 16.21
CA GLY A 113 22.67 -3.42 15.86
C GLY A 113 23.05 -4.60 14.96
N GLU A 114 22.09 -5.46 14.60
CA GLU A 114 22.32 -6.71 13.88
C GLU A 114 21.49 -6.79 12.59
N GLU A 115 21.95 -7.61 11.64
CA GLU A 115 21.16 -7.94 10.44
C GLU A 115 19.96 -8.82 10.81
N PRO A 116 18.83 -8.72 10.07
CA PRO A 116 17.68 -9.59 10.29
C PRO A 116 18.00 -11.05 9.95
N ASP A 117 17.42 -11.98 10.71
CA ASP A 117 17.43 -13.40 10.37
C ASP A 117 16.47 -13.67 9.20
N TRP A 118 17.04 -13.84 8.01
CA TRP A 118 16.30 -14.16 6.79
C TRP A 118 15.71 -15.57 6.76
N THR A 119 16.02 -16.42 7.74
CA THR A 119 15.30 -17.70 7.93
C THR A 119 13.94 -17.49 8.61
N LYS A 120 13.78 -16.37 9.33
CA LYS A 120 12.55 -15.98 10.05
C LYS A 120 11.72 -14.98 9.26
N ILE A 121 12.34 -14.03 8.55
CA ILE A 121 11.65 -13.08 7.66
C ILE A 121 11.71 -13.55 6.21
N ARG A 122 10.55 -13.81 5.61
CA ARG A 122 10.42 -14.21 4.20
C ARG A 122 9.79 -13.10 3.38
N ILE A 123 10.58 -12.49 2.49
CA ILE A 123 10.07 -11.54 1.48
C ILE A 123 9.76 -12.32 0.20
N ILE A 124 8.48 -12.53 -0.08
CA ILE A 124 7.98 -13.55 -1.00
C ILE A 124 6.91 -12.96 -1.93
N ASN A 125 6.84 -13.39 -3.18
CA ASN A 125 5.83 -12.88 -4.11
C ASN A 125 4.45 -13.48 -3.80
N ALA A 126 3.38 -12.87 -4.29
CA ALA A 126 2.03 -13.41 -4.12
C ALA A 126 1.83 -14.77 -4.83
N TRP A 127 2.11 -14.85 -6.14
CA TRP A 127 1.87 -16.07 -6.93
C TRP A 127 2.97 -17.14 -6.78
N GLY A 128 4.19 -16.81 -7.22
CA GLY A 128 5.33 -17.73 -7.24
C GLY A 128 5.33 -18.76 -8.37
N ALA A 129 6.33 -19.63 -8.36
CA ALA A 129 6.45 -20.76 -9.27
C ALA A 129 7.50 -21.76 -8.75
N PRO A 130 7.46 -23.02 -9.22
CA PRO A 130 8.55 -23.96 -9.02
C PRO A 130 9.90 -23.41 -9.53
N GLY A 131 10.99 -23.93 -8.97
CA GLY A 131 12.36 -23.58 -9.40
C GLY A 131 13.16 -22.74 -8.41
N GLY A 132 12.89 -22.89 -7.11
CA GLY A 132 13.73 -22.40 -6.02
C GLY A 132 13.30 -21.07 -5.40
N ALA A 133 14.00 -20.66 -4.33
CA ALA A 133 13.63 -19.54 -3.45
C ALA A 133 13.47 -18.18 -4.16
N ALA A 134 14.12 -17.99 -5.32
CA ALA A 134 14.00 -16.77 -6.10
C ALA A 134 12.62 -16.63 -6.79
N ARG A 135 12.03 -17.76 -7.20
CA ARG A 135 10.74 -17.83 -7.90
C ARG A 135 9.57 -18.11 -6.97
N ASP A 136 9.85 -18.33 -5.69
CA ASP A 136 8.86 -18.73 -4.70
C ASP A 136 7.74 -17.68 -4.52
N GLY A 137 6.59 -18.16 -4.04
CA GLY A 137 5.40 -17.36 -3.76
C GLY A 137 4.46 -18.03 -2.77
N LEU A 138 3.67 -17.22 -2.05
CA LEU A 138 2.79 -17.74 -1.01
C LEU A 138 1.70 -18.67 -1.55
N TYR A 139 1.12 -18.36 -2.71
CA TYR A 139 0.16 -19.26 -3.36
C TYR A 139 0.79 -20.62 -3.68
N TYR A 140 1.98 -20.62 -4.28
CA TYR A 140 2.72 -21.85 -4.55
C TYR A 140 3.06 -22.64 -3.28
N GLU A 141 3.54 -21.97 -2.23
CA GLU A 141 3.87 -22.59 -0.93
C GLU A 141 2.64 -23.20 -0.27
N TYR A 142 1.49 -22.52 -0.34
CA TYR A 142 0.22 -23.04 0.15
C TYR A 142 -0.19 -24.32 -0.56
N CYS A 143 -0.13 -24.34 -1.90
CA CYS A 143 -0.41 -25.55 -2.68
C CYS A 143 0.50 -26.71 -2.27
N CYS A 144 1.81 -26.47 -2.12
CA CYS A 144 2.77 -27.50 -1.73
C CYS A 144 2.48 -28.07 -0.33
N THR A 145 2.13 -27.20 0.62
CA THR A 145 1.92 -27.59 2.03
C THR A 145 0.59 -28.31 2.22
N THR A 146 -0.46 -27.86 1.53
CA THR A 146 -1.83 -28.39 1.70
C THR A 146 -2.13 -29.57 0.77
N GLY A 147 -1.24 -29.86 -0.18
CA GLY A 147 -1.45 -30.86 -1.23
C GLY A 147 -2.39 -30.41 -2.35
N ALA A 148 -2.84 -29.15 -2.34
CA ALA A 148 -3.72 -28.62 -3.38
C ALA A 148 -2.98 -28.48 -4.72
N THR A 149 -3.71 -28.66 -5.83
CA THR A 149 -3.15 -28.54 -7.18
C THR A 149 -2.66 -27.12 -7.44
N PHE A 150 -1.37 -26.99 -7.78
CA PHE A 150 -0.80 -25.73 -8.24
C PHE A 150 -1.11 -25.50 -9.72
N PHE A 151 -1.62 -24.31 -10.04
CA PHE A 151 -1.78 -23.84 -11.42
C PHE A 151 -0.75 -22.75 -11.72
N ASP A 152 0.05 -22.94 -12.77
CA ASP A 152 0.79 -21.81 -13.35
C ASP A 152 -0.19 -20.81 -14.00
N PHE A 153 0.31 -19.61 -14.31
CA PHE A 153 -0.53 -18.53 -14.83
C PHE A 153 -1.28 -18.91 -16.13
N ARG A 154 -0.62 -19.64 -17.04
CA ARG A 154 -1.22 -20.03 -18.32
C ARG A 154 -2.36 -21.02 -18.10
N ASN A 155 -2.12 -22.04 -17.29
CA ASN A 155 -3.12 -23.06 -16.97
C ASN A 155 -4.28 -22.43 -16.20
N ALA A 156 -4.01 -21.57 -15.22
CA ALA A 156 -5.03 -20.84 -14.47
C ALA A 156 -5.90 -19.95 -15.38
N SER A 157 -5.29 -19.17 -16.27
CA SER A 157 -6.01 -18.33 -17.24
C SER A 157 -6.93 -19.17 -18.14
N SER A 158 -6.42 -20.29 -18.66
CA SER A 158 -7.24 -21.19 -19.49
C SER A 158 -8.39 -21.86 -18.74
N THR A 159 -8.20 -22.19 -17.46
CA THR A 159 -9.16 -22.95 -16.65
C THR A 159 -10.24 -22.06 -16.03
N PHE A 160 -9.88 -20.83 -15.64
CA PHE A 160 -10.76 -19.94 -14.87
C PHE A 160 -11.36 -18.78 -15.67
N GLY A 161 -11.17 -18.78 -17.00
CA GLY A 161 -11.86 -17.87 -17.91
C GLY A 161 -11.14 -16.54 -18.15
N GLY A 162 -9.82 -16.59 -18.31
CA GLY A 162 -8.97 -15.46 -18.75
C GLY A 162 -8.03 -14.93 -17.67
N ASP A 163 -7.14 -14.03 -18.09
CA ASP A 163 -6.04 -13.49 -17.27
C ASP A 163 -6.53 -12.76 -16.02
N GLU A 164 -7.64 -12.02 -16.11
CA GLU A 164 -8.24 -11.30 -14.97
C GLU A 164 -8.72 -12.24 -13.86
N LYS A 165 -9.18 -13.44 -14.21
CA LYS A 165 -9.72 -14.44 -13.28
C LYS A 165 -8.70 -15.50 -12.89
N ALA A 166 -7.54 -15.53 -13.54
CA ALA A 166 -6.53 -16.55 -13.35
C ALA A 166 -6.09 -16.64 -11.88
N PHE A 167 -5.74 -15.50 -11.26
CA PHE A 167 -5.21 -15.51 -9.89
C PHE A 167 -6.28 -15.86 -8.86
N ASP A 168 -7.44 -15.20 -8.93
CA ASP A 168 -8.53 -15.46 -8.01
C ASP A 168 -9.02 -16.91 -8.10
N GLY A 169 -9.17 -17.43 -9.33
CA GLY A 169 -9.57 -18.79 -9.60
C GLY A 169 -8.59 -19.83 -9.06
N ALA A 170 -7.28 -19.60 -9.23
CA ALA A 170 -6.22 -20.46 -8.72
C ALA A 170 -6.23 -20.51 -7.18
N CYS A 171 -6.32 -19.37 -6.51
CA CYS A 171 -6.43 -19.28 -5.06
C CYS A 171 -7.70 -19.95 -4.53
N ARG A 172 -8.85 -19.70 -5.18
CA ARG A 172 -10.13 -20.32 -4.83
C ARG A 172 -10.08 -21.84 -4.96
N ASN A 173 -9.50 -22.35 -6.03
CA ASN A 173 -9.35 -23.80 -6.22
C ASN A 173 -8.47 -24.41 -5.11
N ALA A 174 -7.35 -23.76 -4.77
CA ALA A 174 -6.46 -24.25 -3.73
C ALA A 174 -7.12 -24.28 -2.35
N LEU A 175 -7.87 -23.23 -1.99
CA LEU A 175 -8.63 -23.16 -0.73
C LEU A 175 -9.67 -24.29 -0.60
N GLN A 176 -10.34 -24.66 -1.70
CA GLN A 176 -11.37 -25.69 -1.70
C GLN A 176 -10.84 -27.12 -1.57
N HIS A 177 -9.58 -27.35 -1.94
CA HIS A 177 -8.98 -28.69 -2.00
C HIS A 177 -7.80 -28.86 -1.03
N ALA A 178 -7.69 -27.97 -0.03
CA ALA A 178 -6.66 -28.07 0.99
C ALA A 178 -6.95 -29.26 1.93
N ALA A 179 -6.01 -30.20 2.04
CA ALA A 179 -6.16 -31.37 2.89
C ALA A 179 -5.83 -31.11 4.36
N ASN A 180 -4.95 -30.14 4.65
CA ASN A 180 -4.40 -29.87 5.98
C ASN A 180 -4.41 -28.37 6.30
N ALA A 181 -4.46 -28.03 7.59
CA ALA A 181 -4.15 -26.69 8.08
C ALA A 181 -2.68 -26.36 7.82
N ALA A 182 -2.40 -25.12 7.42
CA ALA A 182 -1.06 -24.73 7.01
C ALA A 182 -0.21 -24.19 8.17
N ASP A 183 -0.77 -23.38 9.08
CA ASP A 183 -0.10 -22.81 10.28
C ASP A 183 1.40 -22.51 10.09
N LEU A 184 1.73 -21.87 8.97
CA LEU A 184 3.10 -21.70 8.48
C LEU A 184 3.77 -20.45 9.03
N TYR A 185 2.98 -19.41 9.32
CA TYR A 185 3.46 -18.08 9.66
C TYR A 185 2.76 -17.53 10.89
N ASP A 186 3.51 -16.90 11.78
CA ASP A 186 2.97 -16.16 12.92
C ASP A 186 2.34 -14.83 12.47
N VAL A 187 2.91 -14.22 11.42
CA VAL A 187 2.45 -12.94 10.86
C VAL A 187 2.66 -12.90 9.34
N ILE A 188 1.68 -12.38 8.61
CA ILE A 188 1.79 -12.05 7.19
C ILE A 188 1.49 -10.57 7.00
N LEU A 189 2.39 -9.88 6.31
CA LEU A 189 2.29 -8.46 5.94
C LEU A 189 2.12 -8.36 4.42
N LEU A 190 1.03 -7.75 3.97
CA LEU A 190 0.65 -7.64 2.56
C LEU A 190 0.71 -6.17 2.13
N ASP A 191 1.47 -5.84 1.09
CA ASP A 191 1.46 -4.51 0.47
C ASP A 191 0.66 -4.52 -0.84
N GLU A 192 0.08 -3.38 -1.20
CA GLU A 192 -0.78 -3.19 -2.38
C GLU A 192 -1.92 -4.22 -2.47
N ALA A 193 -2.67 -4.40 -1.39
CA ALA A 193 -3.74 -5.39 -1.32
C ALA A 193 -4.83 -5.17 -2.39
N GLN A 194 -5.00 -3.93 -2.87
CA GLN A 194 -5.94 -3.61 -3.95
C GLN A 194 -5.59 -4.26 -5.29
N ASP A 195 -4.34 -4.67 -5.48
CA ASP A 195 -3.90 -5.39 -6.68
C ASP A 195 -4.02 -6.92 -6.53
N LEU A 196 -4.51 -7.40 -5.38
CA LEU A 196 -4.57 -8.81 -5.03
C LEU A 196 -6.02 -9.29 -4.87
N PRO A 197 -6.34 -10.51 -5.34
CA PRO A 197 -7.71 -11.01 -5.28
C PRO A 197 -8.12 -11.38 -3.83
N PRO A 198 -9.41 -11.25 -3.46
CA PRO A 198 -9.89 -11.61 -2.12
C PRO A 198 -9.55 -13.04 -1.69
N ASN A 199 -9.57 -14.02 -2.62
CA ASN A 199 -9.19 -15.40 -2.29
C ASN A 199 -7.70 -15.55 -1.96
N PHE A 200 -6.83 -14.65 -2.42
CA PHE A 200 -5.43 -14.63 -1.98
C PHE A 200 -5.29 -14.15 -0.53
N LEU A 201 -6.09 -13.17 -0.11
CA LEU A 201 -6.14 -12.73 1.29
C LEU A 201 -6.63 -13.86 2.21
N LYS A 202 -7.67 -14.60 1.78
CA LYS A 202 -8.15 -15.80 2.50
C LYS A 202 -7.07 -16.87 2.61
N LEU A 203 -6.29 -17.09 1.54
CA LEU A 203 -5.17 -18.03 1.54
C LEU A 203 -4.11 -17.60 2.56
N CYS A 204 -3.73 -16.32 2.60
CA CYS A 204 -2.84 -15.79 3.62
C CYS A 204 -3.41 -16.02 5.03
N TYR A 205 -4.71 -15.75 5.23
CA TYR A 205 -5.39 -15.98 6.52
C TYR A 205 -5.35 -17.46 6.96
N ALA A 206 -5.51 -18.38 6.02
CA ALA A 206 -5.43 -19.83 6.28
C ALA A 206 -4.02 -20.31 6.62
N MET A 207 -2.97 -19.62 6.14
CA MET A 207 -1.57 -19.93 6.44
C MET A 207 -1.09 -19.46 7.82
N LEU A 208 -1.87 -18.63 8.50
CA LEU A 208 -1.48 -18.07 9.80
C LEU A 208 -1.76 -19.04 10.94
N THR A 209 -0.93 -18.97 11.98
CA THR A 209 -1.19 -19.60 13.29
C THR A 209 -2.56 -19.18 13.86
N PRO A 210 -3.07 -19.83 14.93
CA PRO A 210 -4.41 -19.59 15.46
C PRO A 210 -4.74 -18.13 15.80
N GLU A 211 -3.74 -17.27 16.06
CA GLU A 211 -3.95 -15.85 16.35
C GLU A 211 -4.19 -14.99 15.11
N LYS A 212 -4.06 -15.56 13.89
CA LYS A 212 -4.50 -14.97 12.62
C LYS A 212 -4.01 -13.54 12.35
N ARG A 213 -2.75 -13.25 12.69
CA ARG A 213 -2.12 -11.91 12.53
C ARG A 213 -1.83 -11.59 11.06
N LEU A 214 -2.84 -11.12 10.35
CA LEU A 214 -2.72 -10.63 8.98
C LEU A 214 -2.73 -9.10 8.99
N VAL A 215 -1.71 -8.47 8.43
CA VAL A 215 -1.70 -7.02 8.21
C VAL A 215 -1.69 -6.78 6.71
N TYR A 216 -2.65 -6.02 6.18
CA TYR A 216 -2.64 -5.63 4.78
C TYR A 216 -2.73 -4.12 4.61
N ALA A 217 -1.90 -3.60 3.72
CA ALA A 217 -1.92 -2.21 3.33
C ALA A 217 -2.50 -2.04 1.93
N TYR A 218 -3.34 -1.02 1.74
CA TYR A 218 -3.94 -0.72 0.44
C TYR A 218 -4.22 0.77 0.26
N ASP A 219 -4.47 1.15 -0.98
CA ASP A 219 -4.81 2.52 -1.36
C ASP A 219 -6.22 2.58 -1.95
N GLU A 220 -7.08 3.42 -1.37
CA GLU A 220 -8.47 3.60 -1.81
C GLU A 220 -8.56 4.14 -3.24
N LEU A 221 -7.55 4.90 -3.70
CA LEU A 221 -7.59 5.61 -4.99
C LEU A 221 -6.84 4.91 -6.12
N GLN A 222 -6.05 3.88 -5.84
CA GLN A 222 -5.23 3.22 -6.85
C GLN A 222 -5.89 2.00 -7.49
N ASN A 223 -7.17 1.76 -7.21
CA ASN A 223 -7.86 0.63 -7.80
C ASN A 223 -8.29 0.92 -9.24
N LEU A 224 -7.47 0.49 -10.20
CA LEU A 224 -7.69 0.68 -11.64
C LEU A 224 -8.87 -0.12 -12.19
N SER A 225 -9.37 -1.11 -11.44
CA SER A 225 -10.49 -1.98 -11.87
C SER A 225 -11.87 -1.42 -11.52
N GLY A 226 -11.94 -0.28 -10.81
CA GLY A 226 -13.18 0.41 -10.45
C GLY A 226 -14.00 -0.24 -9.32
N THR A 227 -13.52 -1.33 -8.72
CA THR A 227 -14.20 -2.02 -7.60
C THR A 227 -13.32 -1.96 -6.37
N SER A 228 -13.71 -1.22 -5.31
CA SER A 228 -12.94 -1.13 -4.07
C SER A 228 -12.74 -2.50 -3.40
N LEU A 229 -11.77 -2.60 -2.49
CA LEU A 229 -11.64 -3.82 -1.68
C LEU A 229 -12.94 -4.03 -0.88
N PRO A 230 -13.57 -5.22 -0.93
CA PRO A 230 -14.77 -5.47 -0.14
C PRO A 230 -14.48 -5.33 1.37
N PRO A 231 -15.51 -5.13 2.20
CA PRO A 231 -15.32 -5.12 3.65
C PRO A 231 -14.76 -6.46 4.15
N PRO A 232 -14.00 -6.47 5.26
CA PRO A 232 -13.39 -7.69 5.81
C PRO A 232 -14.39 -8.83 6.04
N GLU A 233 -15.62 -8.51 6.46
CA GLU A 233 -16.69 -9.47 6.70
C GLU A 233 -17.08 -10.22 5.41
N GLU A 234 -16.96 -9.57 4.26
CA GLU A 234 -17.20 -10.17 2.94
C GLU A 234 -15.97 -10.93 2.43
N ILE A 235 -14.78 -10.34 2.60
CA ILE A 235 -13.53 -10.95 2.16
C ILE A 235 -13.28 -12.26 2.89
N PHE A 236 -13.43 -12.30 4.21
CA PHE A 236 -13.10 -13.49 5.00
C PHE A 236 -14.33 -14.37 5.25
N GLY A 237 -15.54 -13.83 5.13
CA GLY A 237 -16.77 -14.58 5.29
C GLY A 237 -17.10 -14.88 6.76
N LYS A 238 -17.90 -15.93 6.97
CA LYS A 238 -18.48 -16.30 8.27
C LYS A 238 -18.08 -17.72 8.67
N ASP A 239 -18.07 -17.97 9.98
CA ASP A 239 -17.91 -19.31 10.54
C ASP A 239 -19.22 -20.13 10.45
N GLU A 240 -19.18 -21.37 10.93
CA GLU A 240 -20.32 -22.31 10.94
C GLU A 240 -21.52 -21.78 11.74
N THR A 241 -21.30 -20.85 12.68
CA THR A 241 -22.35 -20.23 13.50
C THR A 241 -22.94 -18.98 12.84
N GLY A 242 -22.43 -18.58 11.68
CA GLY A 242 -22.84 -17.38 10.96
C GLY A 242 -22.18 -16.09 11.46
N LYS A 243 -21.20 -16.17 12.37
CA LYS A 243 -20.44 -15.01 12.85
C LYS A 243 -19.31 -14.68 11.86
N PRO A 244 -19.06 -13.40 11.54
CA PRO A 244 -17.92 -13.03 10.69
C PRO A 244 -16.60 -13.54 11.27
N LEU A 245 -15.78 -14.18 10.42
CA LEU A 245 -14.43 -14.62 10.80
C LEU A 245 -13.53 -13.43 11.12
N VAL A 246 -13.75 -12.32 10.43
CA VAL A 246 -13.03 -11.06 10.62
C VAL A 246 -14.04 -9.94 10.67
N THR A 247 -13.95 -9.13 11.70
CA THR A 247 -14.62 -7.83 11.80
C THR A 247 -13.70 -6.88 12.55
N PHE A 248 -13.73 -5.59 12.19
CA PHE A 248 -12.95 -4.59 12.89
C PHE A 248 -13.70 -4.04 14.11
N GLY A 249 -15.04 -4.07 14.10
CA GLY A 249 -15.86 -3.49 15.15
C GLY A 249 -15.41 -2.07 15.48
N ASP A 250 -15.35 -1.76 16.78
CA ASP A 250 -14.90 -0.46 17.29
C ASP A 250 -13.39 -0.43 17.64
N ASP A 251 -12.62 -1.45 17.24
CA ASP A 251 -11.17 -1.51 17.54
C ASP A 251 -10.38 -0.66 16.53
N ASP A 252 -10.12 0.59 16.93
CA ASP A 252 -9.38 1.60 16.14
C ASP A 252 -7.93 1.20 15.80
N ARG A 253 -7.43 0.11 16.36
CA ARG A 253 -6.12 -0.48 16.05
C ARG A 253 -6.19 -1.39 14.84
N ARG A 254 -7.36 -1.88 14.46
CA ARG A 254 -7.57 -2.79 13.32
C ARG A 254 -7.76 -2.06 12.00
N ASP A 255 -8.19 -0.81 12.00
CA ASP A 255 -8.31 0.00 10.79
C ASP A 255 -7.58 1.34 10.94
N LEU A 256 -6.34 1.38 10.47
CA LEU A 256 -5.46 2.53 10.62
C LEU A 256 -5.36 3.33 9.33
N ILE A 257 -5.65 4.63 9.42
CA ILE A 257 -5.64 5.55 8.28
C ILE A 257 -4.43 6.49 8.36
N LEU A 258 -3.54 6.35 7.39
CA LEU A 258 -2.37 7.21 7.15
C LEU A 258 -2.78 8.43 6.31
N GLN A 259 -3.22 9.49 6.99
CA GLN A 259 -3.78 10.69 6.35
C GLN A 259 -2.71 11.58 5.69
N LYS A 260 -1.46 11.49 6.17
CA LYS A 260 -0.39 12.38 5.73
C LYS A 260 0.36 11.81 4.52
N CYS A 261 0.40 12.55 3.41
CA CYS A 261 1.24 12.24 2.27
C CYS A 261 2.60 12.96 2.40
N TYR A 262 3.70 12.22 2.23
CA TYR A 262 5.08 12.75 2.32
C TYR A 262 5.82 12.74 1.00
N ARG A 263 5.17 12.27 -0.08
CA ARG A 263 5.78 12.16 -1.41
C ARG A 263 5.35 13.30 -2.33
N ASN A 264 4.06 13.59 -2.36
CA ASN A 264 3.47 14.53 -3.30
C ASN A 264 2.95 15.75 -2.55
N SER A 265 3.15 16.93 -3.14
CA SER A 265 2.61 18.18 -2.63
C SER A 265 1.10 18.28 -2.85
N ARG A 266 0.44 19.14 -2.09
CA ARG A 266 -1.01 19.36 -2.19
C ARG A 266 -1.46 19.75 -3.61
N PRO A 267 -0.77 20.62 -4.37
CA PRO A 267 -1.17 20.98 -5.73
C PRO A 267 -1.13 19.77 -6.67
N VAL A 268 -0.12 18.90 -6.53
CA VAL A 268 -0.01 17.65 -7.30
C VAL A 268 -1.15 16.70 -6.94
N LEU A 269 -1.42 16.49 -5.65
CA LEU A 269 -2.47 15.58 -5.18
C LEU A 269 -3.86 16.04 -5.63
N VAL A 270 -4.20 17.32 -5.40
CA VAL A 270 -5.51 17.87 -5.78
C VAL A 270 -5.68 17.81 -7.30
N SER A 271 -4.65 18.16 -8.08
CA SER A 271 -4.69 18.05 -9.54
C SER A 271 -4.89 16.61 -10.01
N ALA A 272 -4.15 15.66 -9.44
CA ALA A 272 -4.25 14.24 -9.77
C ALA A 272 -5.64 13.69 -9.41
N HIS A 273 -6.20 14.05 -8.27
CA HIS A 273 -7.56 13.65 -7.89
C HIS A 273 -8.60 14.29 -8.83
N SER A 274 -8.51 15.58 -9.12
CA SER A 274 -9.42 16.24 -10.06
C SER A 274 -9.42 15.59 -11.45
N LEU A 275 -8.24 15.19 -11.95
CA LEU A 275 -8.09 14.42 -13.18
C LEU A 275 -8.66 13.01 -13.06
N GLY A 276 -8.24 12.26 -12.03
CA GLY A 276 -8.64 10.87 -11.82
C GLY A 276 -10.15 10.71 -11.62
N PHE A 277 -10.79 11.64 -10.91
CA PHE A 277 -12.23 11.65 -10.71
C PHE A 277 -13.00 12.25 -11.89
N GLY A 278 -12.33 12.91 -12.84
CA GLY A 278 -12.98 13.60 -13.96
C GLY A 278 -13.85 14.78 -13.51
N MET A 279 -13.48 15.47 -12.43
CA MET A 279 -14.32 16.51 -11.78
C MET A 279 -14.76 17.63 -12.73
N TYR A 280 -13.88 18.02 -13.66
CA TYR A 280 -14.10 19.13 -14.59
C TYR A 280 -14.36 18.65 -16.02
N ARG A 281 -14.69 17.37 -16.21
CA ARG A 281 -15.00 16.82 -17.52
C ARG A 281 -16.40 17.29 -17.96
N ASN A 282 -16.54 17.63 -19.23
CA ASN A 282 -17.86 17.90 -19.83
C ASN A 282 -18.75 16.67 -19.70
N VAL A 283 -19.98 16.86 -19.24
CA VAL A 283 -20.97 15.79 -19.04
C VAL A 283 -21.28 15.12 -20.39
N PRO A 284 -21.00 13.82 -20.56
CA PRO A 284 -21.40 13.07 -21.76
C PRO A 284 -22.92 13.07 -21.94
N GLN A 285 -23.41 13.00 -23.19
CA GLN A 285 -24.85 13.02 -23.49
C GLN A 285 -25.66 11.92 -22.77
N ASN A 286 -25.02 10.80 -22.43
CA ASN A 286 -25.66 9.65 -21.78
C ASN A 286 -25.33 9.52 -20.28
N ALA A 287 -24.80 10.57 -19.64
CA ALA A 287 -24.41 10.54 -18.24
C ALA A 287 -25.06 11.68 -17.45
N ARG A 288 -25.26 11.46 -16.15
CA ARG A 288 -25.80 12.48 -15.23
C ARG A 288 -24.72 13.47 -14.76
N THR A 289 -23.46 13.06 -14.77
CA THR A 289 -22.31 13.85 -14.31
C THR A 289 -21.12 13.61 -15.25
N GLY A 290 -20.13 14.51 -15.19
CA GLY A 290 -18.84 14.33 -15.89
C GLY A 290 -17.86 13.42 -15.15
N LEU A 291 -18.20 13.01 -13.92
CA LEU A 291 -17.34 12.21 -13.06
C LEU A 291 -17.05 10.84 -13.68
N VAL A 292 -15.79 10.43 -13.62
CA VAL A 292 -15.32 9.13 -14.09
C VAL A 292 -15.44 8.07 -13.00
N GLN A 293 -15.15 8.47 -11.77
CA GLN A 293 -15.24 7.65 -10.56
C GLN A 293 -15.64 8.55 -9.39
N MET A 294 -16.02 7.98 -8.26
CA MET A 294 -16.26 8.67 -6.99
C MET A 294 -16.24 7.66 -5.85
N PHE A 295 -15.93 8.09 -4.63
CA PHE A 295 -16.16 7.28 -3.44
C PHE A 295 -17.67 7.11 -3.18
N ASP A 296 -18.09 5.88 -2.87
CA ASP A 296 -19.49 5.60 -2.49
C ASP A 296 -19.84 6.13 -1.10
N ASP A 297 -18.86 6.10 -0.18
CA ASP A 297 -18.96 6.66 1.16
C ASP A 297 -18.33 8.07 1.17
N PRO A 298 -19.14 9.13 1.40
CA PRO A 298 -18.63 10.49 1.51
C PRO A 298 -17.59 10.67 2.63
N MET A 299 -17.65 9.89 3.71
CA MET A 299 -16.69 10.01 4.82
C MET A 299 -15.26 9.72 4.40
N LEU A 300 -15.06 8.92 3.34
CA LEU A 300 -13.73 8.62 2.82
C LEU A 300 -12.95 9.89 2.46
N TRP A 301 -13.62 10.94 1.97
CA TRP A 301 -12.98 12.23 1.70
C TRP A 301 -12.34 12.85 2.95
N GLU A 302 -13.06 12.84 4.06
CA GLU A 302 -12.55 13.34 5.35
C GLU A 302 -11.41 12.45 5.87
N GLU A 303 -11.56 11.13 5.73
CA GLU A 303 -10.55 10.16 6.13
C GLU A 303 -9.22 10.35 5.38
N ILE A 304 -9.26 10.67 4.08
CA ILE A 304 -8.08 10.96 3.26
C ILE A 304 -7.61 12.43 3.35
N GLY A 305 -8.20 13.22 4.23
CA GLY A 305 -7.70 14.55 4.59
C GLY A 305 -8.32 15.73 3.84
N TYR A 306 -9.47 15.54 3.17
CA TYR A 306 -10.23 16.64 2.60
C TYR A 306 -11.22 17.21 3.61
N THR A 307 -11.52 18.50 3.47
CA THR A 307 -12.59 19.18 4.21
C THR A 307 -13.47 19.97 3.26
N VAL A 308 -14.70 20.26 3.70
CA VAL A 308 -15.65 21.07 2.94
C VAL A 308 -15.21 22.53 2.97
N LYS A 309 -14.89 23.07 1.80
CA LYS A 309 -14.63 24.49 1.59
C LYS A 309 -15.93 25.25 1.33
N HIS A 310 -16.77 24.71 0.45
CA HIS A 310 -18.08 25.27 0.09
C HIS A 310 -19.10 24.17 -0.18
N GLY A 311 -20.39 24.47 0.01
CA GLY A 311 -21.49 23.54 -0.26
C GLY A 311 -21.64 22.47 0.83
N GLN A 312 -22.09 21.27 0.44
CA GLN A 312 -22.36 20.18 1.38
C GLN A 312 -21.88 18.85 0.82
N LEU A 313 -21.06 18.12 1.58
CA LEU A 313 -20.62 16.78 1.25
C LEU A 313 -21.75 15.76 1.50
N ALA A 314 -22.73 15.74 0.60
CA ALA A 314 -23.87 14.85 0.62
C ALA A 314 -24.24 14.40 -0.80
N LYS A 315 -24.90 13.24 -0.92
CA LYS A 315 -25.29 12.68 -2.22
C LYS A 315 -26.17 13.67 -2.99
N GLY A 316 -25.76 13.99 -4.23
CA GLY A 316 -26.48 14.89 -5.12
C GLY A 316 -26.33 16.39 -4.82
N GLN A 317 -25.56 16.78 -3.80
CA GLN A 317 -25.31 18.18 -3.47
C GLN A 317 -24.00 18.68 -4.10
N PRO A 318 -23.93 19.95 -4.54
CA PRO A 318 -22.68 20.54 -4.97
C PRO A 318 -21.77 20.77 -3.76
N VAL A 319 -20.48 20.45 -3.94
CA VAL A 319 -19.46 20.61 -2.90
C VAL A 319 -18.13 21.01 -3.52
N ALA A 320 -17.40 21.90 -2.85
CA ALA A 320 -16.00 22.15 -3.10
C ALA A 320 -15.21 21.63 -1.89
N LEU A 321 -14.25 20.76 -2.15
CA LEU A 321 -13.37 20.20 -1.13
C LEU A 321 -11.99 20.82 -1.22
N GLU A 322 -11.30 20.94 -0.09
CA GLU A 322 -9.89 21.29 -0.05
C GLU A 322 -9.11 20.32 0.84
N LEU A 323 -7.87 20.03 0.45
CA LEU A 323 -6.99 19.16 1.21
C LEU A 323 -6.34 19.96 2.33
N ILE A 324 -6.45 19.49 3.57
CA ILE A 324 -5.93 20.23 4.73
C ILE A 324 -4.40 20.17 4.80
N PRO A 325 -3.73 21.23 5.29
CA PRO A 325 -2.26 21.29 5.43
C PRO A 325 -1.66 20.17 6.28
N GLU A 326 -2.43 19.61 7.22
CA GLU A 326 -1.99 18.51 8.08
C GLU A 326 -1.80 17.21 7.29
N SER A 327 -2.61 17.00 6.25
CA SER A 327 -2.62 15.80 5.39
C SER A 327 -1.65 15.91 4.21
N SER A 328 -1.26 17.12 3.83
CA SER A 328 -0.16 17.37 2.90
C SER A 328 0.71 18.51 3.43
N PRO A 329 1.87 18.20 4.05
CA PRO A 329 2.69 19.19 4.71
C PRO A 329 3.11 20.34 3.79
N ILE A 330 2.91 21.57 4.27
CA ILE A 330 3.18 22.82 3.54
C ILE A 330 4.62 22.91 3.00
N PHE A 331 5.59 22.31 3.69
CA PHE A 331 6.98 22.32 3.23
C PHE A 331 7.18 21.65 1.86
N LEU A 332 6.25 20.79 1.42
CA LEU A 332 6.26 20.15 0.10
C LEU A 332 5.85 21.09 -1.04
N GLU A 333 5.33 22.29 -0.74
CA GLU A 333 4.90 23.24 -1.78
C GLU A 333 5.58 24.62 -1.69
N ILE A 334 5.93 25.11 -0.49
CA ILE A 334 6.48 26.49 -0.34
C ILE A 334 7.87 26.71 -0.93
N HIS A 335 8.53 25.68 -1.45
CA HIS A 335 9.88 25.79 -2.02
C HIS A 335 9.90 26.26 -3.48
N SER A 336 8.73 26.32 -4.14
CA SER A 336 8.56 26.65 -5.55
C SER A 336 7.21 27.35 -5.76
N ASP A 337 7.10 28.14 -6.83
CA ASP A 337 5.81 28.63 -7.30
C ASP A 337 4.95 27.48 -7.79
N ILE A 338 3.62 27.63 -7.71
CA ILE A 338 2.69 26.56 -8.09
C ILE A 338 2.85 26.11 -9.55
N ASP A 339 3.20 27.05 -10.43
CA ASP A 339 3.43 26.81 -11.86
C ASP A 339 4.76 26.06 -12.13
N ASP A 340 5.71 26.02 -11.17
CA ASP A 340 6.91 25.15 -11.22
C ASP A 340 6.63 23.78 -10.58
N ILE A 341 5.55 23.63 -9.80
CA ILE A 341 5.17 22.36 -9.16
C ILE A 341 4.30 21.51 -10.07
N VAL A 342 3.34 22.12 -10.78
CA VAL A 342 2.42 21.43 -11.68
C VAL A 342 2.35 22.17 -13.01
N GLU A 343 2.80 21.51 -14.07
CA GLU A 343 2.75 22.01 -15.44
C GLU A 343 1.74 21.20 -16.27
N PHE A 344 0.80 21.88 -16.92
CA PHE A 344 -0.13 21.26 -17.86
C PHE A 344 0.30 21.58 -19.28
N ILE A 345 0.94 20.61 -19.94
CA ILE A 345 1.45 20.78 -21.30
C ILE A 345 0.59 19.97 -22.25
N LYS A 346 0.03 20.64 -23.25
CA LYS A 346 -0.74 20.01 -24.33
C LYS A 346 0.17 19.81 -25.53
N PHE A 347 0.16 18.60 -26.06
CA PHE A 347 0.82 18.25 -27.32
C PHE A 347 -0.22 17.84 -28.35
N ASP A 348 -0.01 18.19 -29.61
CA ASP A 348 -0.94 17.81 -30.69
C ASP A 348 -0.76 16.36 -31.12
N ASN A 349 0.43 15.79 -30.88
CA ASN A 349 0.76 14.41 -31.21
C ASN A 349 1.90 13.87 -30.33
N GLU A 350 2.04 12.55 -30.33
CA GLU A 350 3.05 11.81 -29.57
C GLU A 350 4.48 12.21 -29.94
N SER A 351 4.74 12.56 -31.20
CA SER A 351 6.08 12.96 -31.66
C SER A 351 6.54 14.25 -30.96
N GLN A 352 5.68 15.27 -30.87
CA GLN A 352 5.96 16.50 -30.14
C GLN A 352 6.22 16.25 -28.64
N GLN A 353 5.40 15.39 -28.02
CA GLN A 353 5.57 15.00 -26.62
C GLN A 353 6.93 14.31 -26.41
N ASN A 354 7.31 13.38 -27.29
CA ASN A 354 8.57 12.65 -27.20
C ASN A 354 9.77 13.58 -27.35
N VAL A 355 9.72 14.52 -28.31
CA VAL A 355 10.78 15.53 -28.49
C VAL A 355 10.93 16.39 -27.23
N TRP A 356 9.82 16.85 -26.65
CA TRP A 356 9.86 17.63 -25.43
C TRP A 356 10.44 16.83 -24.26
N LEU A 357 10.01 15.58 -24.05
CA LEU A 357 10.51 14.70 -22.98
C LEU A 357 12.02 14.49 -23.07
N VAL A 358 12.54 14.24 -24.28
CA VAL A 358 13.98 14.06 -24.50
C VAL A 358 14.77 15.33 -24.17
N GLN A 359 14.19 16.52 -24.37
CA GLN A 359 14.83 17.78 -24.00
C GLN A 359 14.84 18.05 -22.49
N GLN A 360 14.03 17.33 -21.70
CA GLN A 360 13.96 17.49 -20.24
C GLN A 360 14.86 16.52 -19.44
N ILE A 361 15.40 15.49 -20.09
CA ILE A 361 16.34 14.51 -19.50
C ILE A 361 17.77 15.00 -19.71
#